data_AF-A0A7J2LBB4-F1
#
_entry.id   AF-A0A7J2LBB4-F1
#
_cell.length_a   1.000
_cell.length_b   1.000
_cell.length_c   1.000
_cell.angle_alpha   90.00
_cell.angle_beta   90.00
_cell.angle_gamma   90.00
#
_symmetry.space_group_name_H-M   'P 1'
#
loop_
_entity.id
_entity.type
_entity.pdbx_description
1 polymer ?
#
loop_
_entity_poly.entity_id
_entity_poly.type
_entity_poly.pdbx_seq_one_letter_code
_entity_poly.pdbx_strand_id
1 'polypeptide(L)'
;MEDYVDKIRFRIYEKFIRHEFKRVNTHIPTKRISLNEAFQSHGQYIELPTQDSNNPYLIRRDDLKPLAIIEKELWPEIKVPLIIVRRIDIGRSVFKAENKVVEYVFSKLLGLYHGEYSGYSENRFFYWPHFAELKRILRSCLTIMFFSTQI
;
A
#
# COMPACT_ATOMS: atom_id res chain seq x y z
N MET A 1 -23.25 13.29 32.97
CA MET A 1 -24.06 12.40 32.10
C MET A 1 -23.81 12.70 30.61
N GLU A 2 -23.70 13.96 30.22
CA GLU A 2 -23.40 14.41 28.84
C GLU A 2 -22.14 13.75 28.24
N ASP A 3 -21.03 13.76 28.99
CA ASP A 3 -19.74 13.18 28.57
C ASP A 3 -19.78 11.65 28.31
N TYR A 4 -20.73 10.92 28.92
CA TYR A 4 -20.86 9.47 28.71
C TYR A 4 -21.65 9.15 27.44
N VAL A 5 -22.67 9.95 27.15
CA VAL A 5 -23.47 9.83 25.92
C VAL A 5 -22.63 10.19 24.70
N ASP A 6 -21.78 11.21 24.81
CA ASP A 6 -20.86 11.61 23.73
C ASP A 6 -19.80 10.55 23.45
N LYS A 7 -19.26 9.89 24.48
CA LYS A 7 -18.35 8.73 24.31
C LYS A 7 -19.01 7.56 23.60
N ILE A 8 -20.28 7.26 23.90
CA ILE A 8 -21.02 6.19 23.22
C ILE A 8 -21.28 6.56 21.76
N ARG A 9 -21.73 7.79 21.50
CA ARG A 9 -21.95 8.30 20.13
C ARG A 9 -20.66 8.26 19.32
N PHE A 10 -19.55 8.72 19.89
CA PHE A 10 -18.24 8.68 19.25
C PHE A 10 -17.83 7.26 18.86
N ARG A 11 -18.01 6.27 19.76
CA ARG A 11 -17.72 4.85 19.45
C ARG A 11 -18.60 4.29 18.33
N ILE A 12 -19.87 4.69 18.26
CA ILE A 12 -20.78 4.27 17.19
C ILE A 12 -20.33 4.88 15.84
N TYR A 13 -20.00 6.18 15.82
CA TYR A 13 -19.47 6.84 14.63
C TYR A 13 -18.15 6.23 14.17
N GLU A 14 -17.22 5.99 15.09
CA GLU A 14 -15.94 5.35 14.79
C GLU A 14 -16.16 3.98 14.15
N LYS A 15 -17.08 3.17 14.69
CA LYS A 15 -17.42 1.86 14.15
C LYS A 15 -18.04 1.96 12.75
N PHE A 16 -18.92 2.92 12.53
CA PHE A 16 -19.53 3.17 11.23
C PHE A 16 -18.48 3.59 10.19
N ILE A 17 -17.64 4.56 10.52
CA ILE A 17 -16.59 5.03 9.61
C ILE A 17 -15.58 3.93 9.30
N ARG A 18 -15.17 3.13 10.30
CA ARG A 18 -14.33 1.94 10.09
C ARG A 18 -14.98 0.92 9.15
N HIS A 19 -16.31 0.77 9.21
CA HIS A 19 -17.04 -0.12 8.31
C HIS A 19 -17.03 0.41 6.87
N GLU A 20 -17.30 1.70 6.67
CA GLU A 20 -17.27 2.32 5.36
C GLU A 20 -15.87 2.29 4.73
N PHE A 21 -14.82 2.55 5.51
CA PHE A 21 -13.44 2.41 5.01
C PHE A 21 -13.09 0.98 4.58
N LYS A 22 -13.59 -0.03 5.30
CA LYS A 22 -13.43 -1.43 4.89
C LYS A 22 -14.15 -1.69 3.57
N ARG A 23 -15.37 -1.18 3.40
CA ARG A 23 -16.15 -1.31 2.15
C ARG A 23 -15.46 -0.67 0.95
N VAL A 24 -14.82 0.49 1.12
CA VAL A 24 -14.11 1.19 0.03
C VAL A 24 -12.81 0.47 -0.37
N ASN A 25 -12.20 -0.28 0.56
CA ASN A 25 -10.92 -0.95 0.36
C ASN A 25 -11.05 -2.48 0.22
N THR A 26 -12.22 -2.98 -0.23
CA THR A 26 -12.48 -4.43 -0.41
C THR A 26 -11.54 -5.09 -1.42
N HIS A 27 -11.03 -4.33 -2.39
CA HIS A 27 -10.04 -4.78 -3.37
C HIS A 27 -8.65 -5.00 -2.79
N ILE A 28 -8.38 -4.54 -1.57
CA ILE A 28 -7.08 -4.72 -0.91
C ILE A 28 -7.03 -6.11 -0.27
N PRO A 29 -5.93 -6.87 -0.47
CA PRO A 29 -5.77 -8.17 0.16
C PRO A 29 -5.85 -8.10 1.68
N THR A 30 -6.62 -9.03 2.27
CA THR A 30 -6.75 -9.20 3.72
C THR A 30 -5.42 -9.68 4.34
N LYS A 31 -4.67 -10.48 3.58
CA LYS A 31 -3.32 -10.93 3.94
C LYS A 31 -2.35 -10.57 2.82
N ARG A 32 -1.19 -10.07 3.21
CA ARG A 32 -0.07 -9.78 2.32
C ARG A 32 1.12 -10.65 2.71
N ILE A 33 1.86 -11.06 1.71
CA ILE A 33 3.09 -11.84 1.88
C ILE A 33 4.30 -10.91 1.73
N SER A 34 5.42 -11.32 2.30
CA SER A 34 6.70 -10.64 2.09
C SER A 34 7.21 -10.83 0.66
N LEU A 35 8.11 -9.96 0.23
CA LEU A 35 8.76 -10.06 -1.07
C LEU A 35 9.59 -11.35 -1.15
N ASN A 36 10.19 -11.78 -0.04
CA ASN A 36 10.93 -13.04 0.05
C ASN A 36 10.02 -14.25 -0.27
N GLU A 37 8.87 -14.35 0.39
CA GLU A 37 7.87 -15.39 0.10
C GLU A 37 7.34 -15.30 -1.34
N ALA A 38 7.13 -14.08 -1.84
CA ALA A 38 6.66 -13.85 -3.20
C ALA A 38 7.63 -14.39 -4.25
N PHE A 39 8.95 -14.19 -4.05
CA PHE A 39 9.98 -14.75 -4.92
C PHE A 39 10.14 -16.27 -4.78
N GLN A 40 9.84 -16.84 -3.61
CA GLN A 40 9.91 -18.29 -3.37
C GLN A 40 8.68 -19.07 -3.83
N SER A 41 7.55 -18.41 -4.07
CA SER A 41 6.32 -19.06 -4.55
C SER A 41 6.58 -19.91 -5.82
N HIS A 42 5.66 -20.78 -6.22
CA HIS A 42 5.75 -21.51 -7.49
C HIS A 42 4.51 -21.17 -8.33
N GLY A 43 4.67 -21.04 -9.66
CA GLY A 43 3.60 -20.63 -10.57
C GLY A 43 3.80 -19.25 -11.20
N GLN A 44 2.93 -18.86 -12.13
CA GLN A 44 2.99 -17.58 -12.87
C GLN A 44 2.35 -16.42 -12.10
N TYR A 45 1.39 -16.73 -11.23
CA TYR A 45 0.61 -15.77 -10.45
C TYR A 45 0.67 -16.11 -8.96
N ILE A 46 0.57 -15.09 -8.14
CA ILE A 46 0.38 -15.19 -6.69
C ILE A 46 -1.03 -14.72 -6.40
N GLU A 47 -1.83 -15.58 -5.79
CA GLU A 47 -3.19 -15.29 -5.39
C GLU A 47 -3.23 -14.88 -3.92
N LEU A 48 -3.76 -13.70 -3.64
CA LEU A 48 -3.93 -13.20 -2.29
C LEU A 48 -5.42 -13.08 -1.96
N PRO A 49 -5.86 -13.53 -0.78
CA PRO A 49 -7.26 -13.44 -0.38
C PRO A 49 -7.63 -11.98 -0.13
N THR A 50 -8.73 -11.51 -0.73
CA THR A 50 -9.35 -10.22 -0.44
C THR A 50 -10.51 -10.40 0.55
N GLN A 51 -11.27 -9.33 0.83
CA GLN A 51 -12.50 -9.48 1.62
C GLN A 51 -13.62 -10.18 0.84
N ASP A 52 -13.54 -10.16 -0.49
CA ASP A 52 -14.44 -10.87 -1.37
C ASP A 52 -13.79 -12.19 -1.77
N SER A 53 -14.20 -13.30 -1.14
CA SER A 53 -13.60 -14.62 -1.38
C SER A 53 -13.70 -15.07 -2.84
N ASN A 54 -14.61 -14.50 -3.62
CA ASN A 54 -14.76 -14.83 -5.05
C ASN A 54 -13.79 -14.04 -5.95
N ASN A 55 -13.16 -12.98 -5.45
CA ASN A 55 -12.30 -12.10 -6.23
C ASN A 55 -10.92 -11.97 -5.57
N PRO A 56 -10.04 -12.98 -5.72
CA PRO A 56 -8.69 -12.91 -5.20
C PRO A 56 -7.88 -11.83 -5.94
N TYR A 57 -6.91 -11.25 -5.22
CA TYR A 57 -5.98 -10.31 -5.81
C TYR A 57 -4.84 -11.08 -6.48
N LEU A 58 -4.68 -10.90 -7.79
CA LEU A 58 -3.69 -11.63 -8.58
C LEU A 58 -2.46 -10.76 -8.85
N ILE A 59 -1.29 -11.24 -8.41
CA ILE A 59 0.00 -10.63 -8.72
C ILE A 59 0.72 -11.50 -9.75
N ARG A 60 1.09 -10.90 -10.89
CA ARG A 60 1.99 -11.53 -11.86
C ARG A 60 3.41 -11.50 -11.32
N ARG A 61 4.12 -12.62 -11.40
CA ARG A 61 5.52 -12.67 -10.94
C ARG A 61 6.47 -11.82 -11.75
N ASP A 62 6.21 -11.65 -13.04
CA ASP A 62 7.00 -10.73 -13.87
C ASP A 62 6.98 -9.29 -13.33
N ASP A 63 5.87 -8.88 -12.70
CA ASP A 63 5.73 -7.55 -12.12
C ASP A 63 6.49 -7.39 -10.80
N LEU A 64 7.05 -8.48 -10.24
CA LEU A 64 7.97 -8.43 -9.09
C LEU A 64 9.42 -8.16 -9.51
N LYS A 65 9.79 -8.43 -10.78
CA LYS A 65 11.16 -8.26 -11.28
C LYS A 65 11.76 -6.87 -11.00
N PRO A 66 11.02 -5.75 -11.14
CA PRO A 66 11.56 -4.44 -10.81
C PRO A 66 12.00 -4.30 -9.35
N LEU A 67 11.41 -5.07 -8.43
CA LEU A 67 11.75 -5.05 -7.01
C LEU A 67 13.08 -5.75 -6.69
N ALA A 68 13.67 -6.47 -7.64
CA ALA A 68 14.97 -7.11 -7.45
C ALA A 68 16.13 -6.10 -7.29
N ILE A 69 15.91 -4.82 -7.63
CA ILE A 69 16.87 -3.73 -7.39
C ILE A 69 17.04 -3.39 -5.90
N ILE A 70 16.10 -3.81 -5.06
CA ILE A 70 16.08 -3.51 -3.63
C ILE A 70 16.95 -4.52 -2.88
N GLU A 71 17.67 -4.04 -1.87
CA GLU A 71 18.53 -4.84 -0.99
C GLU A 71 17.77 -6.03 -0.39
N LYS A 72 18.37 -7.23 -0.43
CA LYS A 72 17.71 -8.49 -0.04
C LYS A 72 17.33 -8.52 1.43
N GLU A 73 18.07 -7.79 2.25
CA GLU A 73 17.87 -7.62 3.68
C GLU A 73 16.50 -7.01 3.99
N LEU A 74 15.94 -6.21 3.06
CA LEU A 74 14.64 -5.55 3.22
C LEU A 74 13.47 -6.40 2.68
N TRP A 75 13.74 -7.47 1.95
CA TRP A 75 12.68 -8.29 1.34
C TRP A 75 11.69 -8.89 2.35
N PRO A 76 12.07 -9.25 3.59
CA PRO A 76 11.12 -9.69 4.62
C PRO A 76 10.16 -8.59 5.07
N GLU A 77 10.58 -7.32 5.03
CA GLU A 77 9.79 -6.17 5.49
C GLU A 77 8.85 -5.64 4.40
N ILE A 78 9.22 -5.83 3.13
CA ILE A 78 8.43 -5.41 1.97
C ILE A 78 7.26 -6.36 1.76
N LYS A 79 6.03 -5.87 1.98
CA LYS A 79 4.81 -6.66 1.78
C LYS A 79 4.13 -6.32 0.45
N VAL A 80 3.76 -7.34 -0.32
CA VAL A 80 3.08 -7.19 -1.61
C VAL A 80 1.57 -7.48 -1.53
N PRO A 81 0.72 -6.78 -2.31
CA PRO A 81 1.07 -5.65 -3.17
C PRO A 81 1.50 -4.43 -2.34
N LEU A 82 2.37 -3.61 -2.92
CA LEU A 82 2.76 -2.32 -2.35
C LEU A 82 1.55 -1.40 -2.35
N ILE A 83 1.36 -0.70 -1.24
CA ILE A 83 0.21 0.18 -1.03
C ILE A 83 0.65 1.62 -1.16
N ILE A 84 -0.04 2.35 -2.04
CA ILE A 84 0.04 3.80 -2.11
C ILE A 84 -1.29 4.40 -1.63
N VAL A 85 -1.22 5.26 -0.63
CA VAL A 85 -2.37 5.89 -0.01
C VAL A 85 -2.70 7.18 -0.75
N ARG A 86 -3.93 7.30 -1.24
CA ARG A 86 -4.42 8.56 -1.82
C ARG A 86 -4.79 9.53 -0.70
N ARG A 87 -4.16 10.71 -0.67
CA ARG A 87 -4.37 11.76 0.34
C ARG A 87 -5.33 12.82 -0.19
N ILE A 88 -6.61 12.48 -0.22
CA ILE A 88 -7.70 13.33 -0.70
C ILE A 88 -7.80 14.64 0.11
N ASP A 89 -7.43 14.57 1.38
CA ASP A 89 -7.39 15.69 2.33
C ASP A 89 -6.34 16.75 1.98
N ILE A 90 -5.26 16.38 1.29
CA ILE A 90 -4.20 17.31 0.87
C ILE A 90 -4.46 17.81 -0.56
N GLY A 91 -4.94 16.94 -1.44
CA GLY A 91 -5.27 17.31 -2.81
C GLY A 91 -5.67 16.14 -3.70
N ARG A 92 -6.29 16.45 -4.84
CA ARG A 92 -6.91 15.45 -5.74
C ARG A 92 -5.92 14.40 -6.27
N SER A 93 -4.64 14.76 -6.38
CA SER A 93 -3.59 13.97 -7.02
C SER A 93 -2.37 13.79 -6.12
N VAL A 94 -2.56 13.84 -4.80
CA VAL A 94 -1.51 13.64 -3.80
C VAL A 94 -1.60 12.22 -3.26
N PHE A 95 -0.45 11.56 -3.24
CA PHE A 95 -0.29 10.20 -2.80
C PHE A 95 0.84 10.10 -1.80
N LYS A 96 0.77 9.12 -0.89
CA LYS A 96 1.80 8.82 0.09
C LYS A 96 2.03 7.32 0.15
N ALA A 97 3.26 6.88 0.32
CA ALA A 97 3.52 5.48 0.61
C ALA A 97 2.89 5.07 1.96
N GLU A 98 2.49 3.80 2.10
CA GLU A 98 1.93 3.29 3.36
C GLU A 98 2.92 3.40 4.53
N ASN A 99 4.20 3.15 4.28
CA ASN A 99 5.26 3.20 5.27
C ASN A 99 6.59 3.61 4.63
N LYS A 100 7.61 3.81 5.47
CA LYS A 100 8.94 4.27 5.08
C LYS A 100 9.65 3.31 4.11
N VAL A 101 9.52 1.99 4.31
CA VAL A 101 10.13 0.98 3.44
C VAL A 101 9.51 1.05 2.04
N VAL A 102 8.19 1.15 1.94
CA VAL A 102 7.49 1.30 0.65
C VAL A 102 7.85 2.63 -0.02
N GLU A 103 8.00 3.70 0.77
CA GLU A 103 8.44 5.00 0.26
C GLU A 103 9.81 4.92 -0.40
N TYR A 104 10.76 4.29 0.30
CA TYR A 104 12.10 4.02 -0.21
C TYR A 104 12.07 3.21 -1.52
N VAL A 105 11.27 2.14 -1.57
CA VAL A 105 11.10 1.33 -2.78
C VAL A 105 10.58 2.17 -3.95
N PHE A 106 9.57 3.00 -3.73
CA PHE A 106 9.05 3.89 -4.77
C PHE A 106 10.11 4.90 -5.23
N SER A 107 10.85 5.49 -4.30
CA SER A 107 11.92 6.45 -4.61
C SER A 107 13.05 5.82 -5.43
N LYS A 108 13.46 4.58 -5.11
CA LYS A 108 14.43 3.81 -5.90
C LYS A 108 13.92 3.51 -7.31
N LEU A 109 12.68 3.00 -7.43
CA LEU A 109 12.09 2.64 -8.72
C LEU A 109 11.87 3.84 -9.65
N LEU A 110 11.58 5.00 -9.09
CA LEU A 110 11.41 6.25 -9.83
C LEU A 110 12.75 6.96 -10.12
N GLY A 111 13.87 6.45 -9.61
CA GLY A 111 15.18 7.11 -9.73
C GLY A 111 15.27 8.44 -8.96
N LEU A 112 14.44 8.63 -7.93
CA LEU A 112 14.44 9.82 -7.08
C LEU A 112 15.46 9.72 -5.94
N TYR A 113 15.90 8.51 -5.62
CA TYR A 113 16.90 8.21 -4.60
C TYR A 113 17.81 7.08 -5.08
N HIS A 114 19.12 7.21 -4.82
CA HIS A 114 20.13 6.25 -5.27
C HIS A 114 20.89 5.57 -4.12
N GLY A 115 20.87 6.13 -2.90
CA GLY A 115 21.57 5.57 -1.74
C GLY A 115 20.90 4.32 -1.16
N GLU A 116 21.42 3.82 -0.04
CA GLU A 116 20.86 2.67 0.69
C GLU A 116 19.71 3.10 1.62
N TYR A 117 18.91 2.14 2.08
CA TYR A 117 17.80 2.38 3.02
C TYR A 117 18.23 2.94 4.37
N SER A 118 19.42 2.57 4.86
CA SER A 118 19.98 3.03 6.14
C SER A 118 20.05 4.57 6.23
N GLY A 119 20.38 5.23 5.11
CA GLY A 119 20.42 6.69 4.99
C GLY A 119 19.10 7.33 4.57
N TYR A 120 18.06 6.55 4.28
CA TYR A 120 16.78 7.08 3.82
C TYR A 120 16.04 7.74 4.98
N SER A 121 15.78 9.05 4.91
CA SER A 121 15.09 9.83 5.96
C SER A 121 13.96 10.70 5.41
N GLU A 122 13.58 10.45 4.17
CA GLU A 122 12.67 11.29 3.43
C GLU A 122 11.21 10.99 3.81
N ASN A 123 10.35 11.99 3.60
CA ASN A 123 8.91 11.90 3.82
C ASN A 123 8.23 12.58 2.62
N ARG A 124 8.25 11.88 1.49
CA ARG A 124 7.89 12.43 0.19
C ARG A 124 6.41 12.25 -0.12
N PHE A 125 5.85 13.25 -0.80
CA PHE A 125 4.59 13.11 -1.50
C PHE A 125 4.84 12.67 -2.94
N PHE A 126 4.01 11.74 -3.40
CA PHE A 126 3.98 11.33 -4.80
C PHE A 126 2.80 12.00 -5.48
N TYR A 127 3.00 12.47 -6.71
CA TYR A 127 1.96 13.09 -7.51
C TYR A 127 1.49 12.15 -8.61
N TRP A 128 0.46 12.54 -9.34
CA TRP A 128 -0.08 11.75 -10.45
C TRP A 128 0.98 11.22 -11.44
N PRO A 129 1.98 12.02 -11.89
CA PRO A 129 3.03 11.50 -12.77
C PRO A 129 3.84 10.36 -12.14
N HIS A 130 4.22 10.50 -10.87
CA HIS A 130 4.92 9.46 -10.12
C HIS A 130 4.07 8.19 -10.00
N PHE A 131 2.78 8.34 -9.68
CA PHE A 131 1.86 7.21 -9.59
C PHE A 131 1.70 6.49 -10.93
N ALA A 132 1.57 7.23 -12.03
CA ALA A 132 1.45 6.65 -13.37
C ALA A 132 2.69 5.82 -13.74
N GLU A 133 3.90 6.33 -13.46
CA GLU A 133 5.14 5.59 -13.66
C GLU A 133 5.24 4.36 -12.77
N LEU A 134 4.92 4.48 -11.47
CA LEU A 134 4.87 3.32 -10.57
C LEU A 134 3.88 2.28 -11.06
N LYS A 135 2.72 2.67 -11.58
CA LYS A 135 1.70 1.74 -12.09
C LYS A 135 2.16 1.07 -13.39
N ARG A 136 2.97 1.74 -14.21
CA ARG A 136 3.60 1.16 -15.40
C ARG A 136 4.64 0.10 -15.03
N ILE A 137 5.42 0.34 -13.98
CA ILE A 137 6.49 -0.54 -13.49
C ILE A 137 5.91 -1.74 -12.71
N LEU A 138 5.04 -1.48 -11.74
CA LEU A 138 4.54 -2.44 -10.73
C LEU A 138 3.11 -2.91 -11.01
N ARG A 139 2.70 -2.99 -12.28
CA ARG A 139 1.33 -3.22 -12.78
C ARG A 139 0.37 -3.91 -11.80
N SER A 140 0.58 -5.19 -11.49
CA SER A 140 -0.22 -5.96 -10.53
C SER A 140 0.30 -5.90 -9.08
N CYS A 141 1.53 -5.46 -8.86
CA CYS A 141 2.16 -5.36 -7.54
C CYS A 141 1.88 -4.02 -6.81
N LEU A 142 1.17 -3.07 -7.42
CA LEU A 142 0.80 -1.79 -6.81
C LEU A 142 -0.72 -1.64 -6.69
N THR A 143 -1.20 -1.38 -5.47
CA THR A 143 -2.61 -1.05 -5.20
C THR A 143 -2.76 0.32 -4.53
N ILE A 144 -3.91 0.96 -4.75
CA ILE A 144 -4.26 2.23 -4.10
C ILE A 144 -5.11 1.92 -2.87
N MET A 145 -4.77 2.54 -1.74
CA MET A 145 -5.64 2.63 -0.58
C MET A 145 -6.27 4.01 -0.49
N PHE A 146 -7.57 4.04 -0.25
CA PHE A 146 -8.29 5.27 0.03
C PHE A 146 -8.30 5.48 1.54
N PHE A 147 -7.64 6.54 1.97
CA PHE A 147 -7.67 6.99 3.36
C PHE A 147 -8.15 8.44 3.40
N SER A 148 -9.09 8.73 4.29
CA SER A 148 -9.45 10.10 4.65
C SER A 148 -8.99 10.33 6.08
N THR A 149 -8.12 11.33 6.30
CA THR A 149 -7.56 11.66 7.62
C THR A 149 -8.53 12.50 8.47
N GLN A 150 -9.76 12.74 8.01
CA GLN A 150 -10.76 13.43 8.82
C GLN A 150 -11.53 12.44 9.72
N ILE A 151 -10.94 12.12 10.88
CA ILE A 151 -11.66 11.84 12.14
C ILE A 151 -10.82 12.38 13.29
#